data_AF-A0A9P9N2U0-F1
#
_entry.id   AF-A0A9P9N2U0-F1
#
_cell.length_a   1.000
_cell.length_b   1.000
_cell.length_c   1.000
_cell.angle_alpha   90.00
_cell.angle_beta   90.00
_cell.angle_gamma   90.00
#
_symmetry.space_group_name_H-M   'P 1'
#
loop_
_entity.id
_entity.type
_entity.pdbx_description
1 polymer ?
#
loop_
_entity_poly.entity_id
_entity_poly.type
_entity_poly.pdbx_seq_one_letter_code
_entity_poly.pdbx_strand_id
1 'polypeptide(L)'
;MFQNQRSYNMRYVAVLLGALAIHFVPLVYGLPATTSNRLIAEQREAVASSLDLESRQTLPDPLAQFPSGLLNQFLRLISSLPEGALALDAVGRILTPLQQRLADSVGIDTQRDDLARNAPCADVTVVFARGTTEPGNVGLVTGPPFFDALSEQLGSKTLAVQGVEYPATFAGFNKNGTEGVPSMTAFLNKAISSCPNTKVVMSGYSQGALVVRSTADTLPASTMSKISSVVTFGDPRDQAAITGANGKTLVICHENDSVCDGGFITVDHLTYGADASTAAQFVIQKANI
;
A
#
# COMPACT_ATOMS: atom_id res chain seq x y z
N MET A 1 30.39 26.89 55.31
CA MET A 1 31.15 25.64 55.53
C MET A 1 31.83 25.31 54.21
N PHE A 2 33.10 25.69 54.09
CA PHE A 2 33.96 25.53 52.92
C PHE A 2 34.77 24.24 53.04
N GLN A 3 34.95 23.51 51.92
CA GLN A 3 36.09 22.65 51.54
C GLN A 3 35.63 21.94 50.24
N ASN A 4 36.09 22.23 49.01
CA ASN A 4 37.43 22.38 48.44
C ASN A 4 38.30 21.12 48.55
N GLN A 5 38.45 20.38 47.45
CA GLN A 5 39.77 20.15 46.81
C GLN A 5 39.66 19.34 45.50
N ARG A 6 40.15 19.97 44.41
CA ARG A 6 40.75 19.29 43.26
C ARG A 6 42.06 18.63 43.70
N SER A 7 42.35 17.42 43.20
CA SER A 7 43.72 16.94 42.97
C SER A 7 43.75 15.98 41.79
N TYR A 8 44.49 16.39 40.77
CA TYR A 8 44.89 15.66 39.56
C TYR A 8 46.11 14.77 39.88
N ASN A 9 46.16 13.55 39.32
CA ASN A 9 47.38 12.80 38.95
C ASN A 9 46.92 11.53 38.20
N MET A 10 46.95 11.46 36.87
CA MET A 10 48.10 11.39 35.95
C MET A 10 48.94 10.12 36.17
N ARG A 11 48.69 9.09 35.35
CA ARG A 11 49.71 8.21 34.75
C ARG A 11 49.13 7.14 33.82
N TYR A 12 49.74 7.05 32.63
CA TYR A 12 49.71 6.01 31.57
C TYR A 12 48.62 6.14 30.49
N VAL A 13 48.91 6.71 29.31
CA VAL A 13 49.76 6.22 28.16
C VAL A 13 48.88 5.45 27.17
N ALA A 14 48.96 5.55 25.86
CA ALA A 14 49.43 6.51 24.86
C ALA A 14 48.82 6.00 23.52
N VAL A 15 48.62 6.90 22.58
CA VAL A 15 48.14 6.64 21.22
C VAL A 15 49.06 5.68 20.45
N LEU A 16 48.52 4.70 19.72
CA LEU A 16 49.16 4.17 18.50
C LEU A 16 48.17 3.40 17.60
N LEU A 17 48.20 3.79 16.32
CA LEU A 17 47.54 3.20 15.15
C LEU A 17 48.08 1.80 14.82
N GLY A 18 47.23 0.92 14.28
CA GLY A 18 47.66 -0.26 13.52
C GLY A 18 46.67 -1.43 13.56
N ALA A 19 45.67 -1.44 12.66
CA ALA A 19 44.86 -2.63 12.41
C ALA A 19 45.53 -3.44 11.28
N LEU A 20 46.35 -4.43 11.65
CA LEU A 20 46.86 -5.46 10.74
C LEU A 20 45.97 -6.70 10.86
N ALA A 21 45.38 -7.11 9.75
CA ALA A 21 44.53 -8.29 9.65
C ALA A 21 45.33 -9.58 9.89
N ILE A 22 44.88 -10.41 10.83
CA ILE A 22 45.30 -11.80 10.97
C ILE A 22 44.02 -12.64 10.98
N HIS A 23 43.70 -13.25 9.84
CA HIS A 23 42.77 -14.37 9.77
C HIS A 23 43.50 -15.61 9.23
N PHE A 24 43.35 -16.67 10.01
CA PHE A 24 43.70 -18.07 9.83
C PHE A 24 43.93 -18.55 8.39
N VAL A 25 45.09 -19.17 8.17
CA VAL A 25 45.35 -20.08 7.05
C VAL A 25 44.84 -21.48 7.43
N PRO A 26 43.99 -22.15 6.64
CA PRO A 26 43.84 -23.59 6.73
C PRO A 26 44.94 -24.26 5.92
N LEU A 27 45.69 -25.14 6.58
CA LEU A 27 46.57 -26.12 5.96
C LEU A 27 45.70 -27.08 5.13
N VAL A 28 45.80 -27.07 3.80
CA VAL A 28 45.23 -28.11 2.93
C VAL A 28 46.37 -28.82 2.20
N TYR A 29 46.63 -30.05 2.63
CA TYR A 29 47.43 -31.01 1.88
C TYR A 29 46.75 -31.33 0.54
N GLY A 30 47.54 -31.41 -0.53
CA GLY A 30 47.09 -31.45 -1.92
C GLY A 30 46.24 -32.67 -2.29
N LEU A 31 45.17 -32.39 -3.02
CA LEU A 31 44.47 -33.36 -3.88
C LEU A 31 45.03 -33.25 -5.31
N PRO A 32 45.12 -34.37 -6.06
CA PRO A 32 45.65 -34.37 -7.42
C PRO A 32 44.81 -33.49 -8.36
N ALA A 33 45.48 -32.84 -9.31
CA ALA A 33 44.93 -31.80 -10.21
C ALA A 33 43.68 -32.22 -11.01
N THR A 34 43.41 -33.51 -11.16
CA THR A 34 42.23 -34.05 -11.84
C THR A 34 40.94 -33.86 -11.05
N THR A 35 40.99 -33.84 -9.72
CA THR A 35 39.81 -33.66 -8.86
C THR A 35 39.41 -32.19 -8.76
N SER A 36 40.37 -31.26 -8.78
CA SER A 36 40.10 -29.81 -8.81
C SER A 36 39.40 -29.37 -10.09
N ASN A 37 39.81 -29.88 -11.26
CA ASN A 37 39.16 -29.53 -12.52
C ASN A 37 37.72 -30.05 -12.63
N ARG A 38 37.41 -31.20 -12.00
CA ARG A 38 36.05 -31.74 -11.96
C ARG A 38 35.15 -30.97 -11.01
N LEU A 39 35.66 -30.61 -9.82
CA LEU A 39 34.94 -29.76 -8.86
C LEU A 39 34.68 -28.35 -9.42
N ILE A 40 35.62 -27.78 -10.16
CA ILE A 40 35.45 -26.48 -10.83
C ILE A 40 34.46 -26.58 -12.00
N ALA A 41 34.45 -27.69 -12.74
CA ALA A 41 33.48 -27.93 -13.82
C ALA A 41 32.06 -28.14 -13.27
N GLU A 42 31.89 -28.96 -12.23
CA GLU A 42 30.61 -29.19 -11.55
C GLU A 42 30.11 -27.92 -10.84
N GLN A 43 30.98 -27.12 -10.23
CA GLN A 43 30.60 -25.80 -9.70
C GLN A 43 30.25 -24.81 -10.82
N ARG A 44 30.90 -24.87 -11.98
CA ARG A 44 30.53 -24.01 -13.13
C ARG A 44 29.22 -24.43 -13.77
N GLU A 45 28.91 -25.72 -13.86
CA GLU A 45 27.60 -26.21 -14.29
C GLU A 45 26.50 -25.89 -13.27
N ALA A 46 26.76 -26.04 -11.97
CA ALA A 46 25.82 -25.66 -10.92
C ALA A 46 25.57 -24.14 -10.88
N VAL A 47 26.61 -23.32 -11.12
CA VAL A 47 26.48 -21.86 -11.22
C VAL A 47 25.79 -21.46 -12.53
N ALA A 48 26.09 -22.12 -13.66
CA ALA A 48 25.41 -21.88 -14.93
C ALA A 48 23.93 -22.29 -14.88
N SER A 49 23.59 -23.41 -14.24
CA SER A 49 22.22 -23.84 -13.98
C SER A 49 21.49 -22.92 -12.99
N SER A 50 22.20 -22.25 -12.08
CA SER A 50 21.63 -21.20 -11.21
C SER A 50 21.52 -19.82 -11.88
N LEU A 51 22.11 -19.66 -13.06
CA LEU A 51 22.07 -18.46 -13.90
C LEU A 51 21.15 -18.61 -15.12
N ASP A 52 20.57 -19.81 -15.33
CA ASP A 52 19.32 -19.94 -16.07
C ASP A 52 18.25 -19.22 -15.25
N LEU A 53 18.14 -17.92 -15.52
CA LEU A 53 17.00 -17.11 -15.16
C LEU A 53 15.77 -17.88 -15.65
N GLU A 54 15.05 -18.50 -14.72
CA GLU A 54 13.64 -18.83 -14.90
C GLU A 54 13.02 -17.67 -15.67
N SER A 55 12.33 -18.00 -16.77
CA SER A 55 11.68 -17.02 -17.65
C SER A 55 11.10 -15.89 -16.80
N ARG A 56 11.48 -14.63 -17.07
CA ARG A 56 10.91 -13.42 -16.43
C ARG A 56 9.47 -13.73 -16.05
N GLN A 57 9.17 -13.86 -14.75
CA GLN A 57 7.78 -14.01 -14.33
C GLN A 57 7.02 -12.87 -14.99
N THR A 58 6.02 -13.20 -15.80
CA THR A 58 5.18 -12.20 -16.47
C THR A 58 4.56 -11.36 -15.38
N LEU A 59 4.92 -10.07 -15.33
CA LEU A 59 4.31 -9.12 -14.41
C LEU A 59 2.79 -9.17 -14.60
N PRO A 60 1.99 -9.27 -13.52
CA PRO A 60 0.53 -9.20 -13.64
C PRO A 60 0.11 -7.96 -14.43
N ASP A 61 -0.94 -8.07 -15.25
CA ASP A 61 -1.39 -7.01 -16.16
C ASP A 61 -1.57 -5.63 -15.48
N PRO A 62 -2.14 -5.53 -14.24
CA PRO A 62 -2.24 -4.24 -13.54
C PRO A 62 -0.90 -3.56 -13.25
N LEU A 63 0.18 -4.35 -13.15
CA LEU A 63 1.52 -3.86 -12.90
C LEU A 63 2.32 -3.64 -14.19
N ALA A 64 1.92 -4.26 -15.30
CA ALA A 64 2.62 -4.21 -16.57
C ALA A 64 2.67 -2.79 -17.19
N GLN A 65 1.76 -1.90 -16.79
CA GLN A 65 1.75 -0.50 -17.21
C GLN A 65 2.92 0.31 -16.64
N PHE A 66 3.53 -0.11 -15.52
CA PHE A 66 4.58 0.65 -14.85
C PHE A 66 5.97 0.35 -15.42
N PRO A 67 6.89 1.34 -15.44
CA PRO A 67 8.26 1.11 -15.85
C PRO A 67 8.96 0.09 -14.96
N SER A 68 9.42 -1.01 -15.56
CA SER A 68 10.03 -2.14 -14.84
C SER A 68 11.15 -1.75 -13.87
N GLY A 69 11.95 -0.71 -14.15
CA GLY A 69 13.02 -0.25 -13.25
C GLY A 69 12.49 0.25 -11.91
N LEU A 70 11.57 1.21 -11.93
CA LEU A 70 10.97 1.76 -10.71
C LEU A 70 10.07 0.74 -10.01
N LEU A 71 9.32 -0.05 -10.78
CA LEU A 71 8.46 -1.10 -10.25
C LEU A 71 9.28 -2.15 -9.50
N ASN A 72 10.38 -2.63 -10.09
CA ASN A 72 11.27 -3.58 -9.42
C ASN A 72 11.91 -3.00 -8.15
N GLN A 73 12.23 -1.70 -8.13
CA GLN A 73 12.73 -1.05 -6.91
C GLN A 73 11.65 -1.05 -5.81
N PHE A 74 10.41 -0.74 -6.17
CA PHE A 74 9.28 -0.73 -5.25
C PHE A 74 9.00 -2.12 -4.69
N LEU A 75 8.89 -3.13 -5.56
CA LEU A 75 8.63 -4.52 -5.16
C LEU A 75 9.74 -5.06 -4.24
N ARG A 76 11.01 -4.76 -4.55
CA ARG A 76 12.15 -5.15 -3.69
C ARG A 76 12.06 -4.53 -2.31
N LEU A 77 11.76 -3.23 -2.22
CA LEU A 77 11.65 -2.55 -0.94
C LEU A 77 10.55 -3.18 -0.09
N ILE A 78 9.37 -3.42 -0.66
CA ILE A 78 8.25 -4.06 0.04
C ILE A 78 8.61 -5.48 0.50
N SER A 79 9.22 -6.30 -0.34
CA SER A 79 9.63 -7.67 0.03
C SER A 79 10.71 -7.73 1.11
N SER A 80 11.43 -6.63 1.34
CA SER A 80 12.52 -6.54 2.31
C SER A 80 12.12 -5.84 3.61
N LEU A 81 10.85 -5.45 3.75
CA LEU A 81 10.37 -4.76 4.93
C LEU A 81 10.47 -5.66 6.16
N PRO A 82 11.12 -5.20 7.25
CA PRO A 82 11.18 -5.96 8.49
C PRO A 82 9.80 -6.05 9.14
N GLU A 83 9.49 -7.19 9.74
CA GLU A 83 8.27 -7.36 10.54
C GLU A 83 8.29 -6.37 11.73
N GLY A 84 7.28 -5.50 11.84
CA GLY A 84 7.05 -4.65 13.02
C GLY A 84 6.91 -3.14 12.76
N ALA A 85 5.94 -2.52 13.44
CA ALA A 85 5.43 -1.16 13.17
C ALA A 85 6.44 0.00 13.22
N LEU A 86 7.46 -0.05 14.09
CA LEU A 86 8.36 1.09 14.32
C LEU A 86 9.45 1.23 13.24
N ALA A 87 9.83 0.12 12.59
CA ALA A 87 10.77 0.17 11.47
C ALA A 87 10.07 0.59 10.15
N LEU A 88 8.76 0.33 10.02
CA LEU A 88 8.02 0.47 8.77
C LEU A 88 7.66 1.93 8.43
N ASP A 89 7.36 2.80 9.41
CA ASP A 89 7.02 4.20 9.13
C ASP A 89 8.18 5.00 8.53
N ALA A 90 9.42 4.69 8.92
CA ALA A 90 10.61 5.27 8.29
C ALA A 90 10.72 4.85 6.81
N VAL A 91 10.36 3.61 6.49
CA VAL A 91 10.33 3.12 5.11
C VAL A 91 9.20 3.75 4.31
N GLY A 92 8.07 4.10 4.94
CA GLY A 92 7.01 4.89 4.32
C GLY A 92 7.52 6.20 3.71
N ARG A 93 8.50 6.86 4.34
CA ARG A 93 9.14 8.08 3.80
C ARG A 93 9.92 7.86 2.50
N ILE A 94 10.24 6.61 2.18
CA ILE A 94 10.90 6.21 0.94
C ILE A 94 9.87 5.66 -0.06
N LEU A 95 8.92 4.85 0.42
CA LEU A 95 7.91 4.21 -0.40
C LEU A 95 6.94 5.21 -1.01
N THR A 96 6.45 6.20 -0.25
CA THR A 96 5.47 7.16 -0.78
C THR A 96 6.04 7.99 -1.93
N PRO A 97 7.23 8.61 -1.84
CA PRO A 97 7.82 9.31 -2.98
C PRO A 97 8.17 8.38 -4.16
N LEU A 98 8.55 7.13 -3.88
CA LEU A 98 8.81 6.17 -4.95
C LEU A 98 7.53 5.82 -5.73
N GLN A 99 6.43 5.60 -5.02
CA GLN A 99 5.12 5.38 -5.63
C GLN A 99 4.62 6.62 -6.36
N GLN A 100 4.83 7.83 -5.84
CA GLN A 100 4.50 9.06 -6.58
C GLN A 100 5.25 9.10 -7.92
N ARG A 101 6.56 8.80 -7.93
CA ARG A 101 7.32 8.75 -9.20
C ARG A 101 6.82 7.67 -10.16
N LEU A 102 6.32 6.55 -9.64
CA LEU A 102 5.66 5.53 -10.45
C LEU A 102 4.39 6.09 -11.09
N ALA A 103 3.52 6.73 -10.31
CA ALA A 103 2.31 7.38 -10.80
C ALA A 103 2.63 8.45 -11.86
N ASP A 104 3.58 9.35 -11.57
CA ASP A 104 4.00 10.41 -12.47
C ASP A 104 4.53 9.85 -13.81
N SER A 105 5.22 8.71 -13.78
CA SER A 105 5.79 8.08 -14.98
C SER A 105 4.76 7.56 -15.98
N VAL A 106 3.52 7.35 -15.53
CA VAL A 106 2.40 6.88 -16.36
C VAL A 106 1.22 7.88 -16.37
N GLY A 107 1.39 9.06 -15.76
CA GLY A 107 0.37 10.12 -15.75
C GLY A 107 -0.84 9.83 -14.86
N ILE A 108 -0.70 9.01 -13.80
CA ILE A 108 -1.77 8.76 -12.85
C ILE A 108 -1.91 9.96 -11.88
N ASP A 109 -3.11 10.51 -11.78
CA ASP A 109 -3.44 11.51 -10.77
C ASP A 109 -3.74 10.84 -9.42
N THR A 110 -2.87 11.09 -8.45
CA THR A 110 -2.96 10.52 -7.10
C THR A 110 -3.79 11.40 -6.15
N GLN A 111 -4.32 12.54 -6.61
CA GLN A 111 -5.07 13.50 -5.81
C GLN A 111 -6.47 13.77 -6.41
N ARG A 112 -7.53 13.51 -5.65
CA ARG A 112 -8.92 13.80 -6.05
C ARG A 112 -9.62 14.63 -4.98
N ASP A 113 -10.04 15.84 -5.34
CA ASP A 113 -10.48 16.88 -4.41
C ASP A 113 -11.85 17.46 -4.78
N ASP A 114 -12.70 16.70 -5.49
CA ASP A 114 -13.90 17.27 -6.12
C ASP A 114 -14.84 17.90 -5.08
N LEU A 115 -15.04 17.25 -3.93
CA LEU A 115 -15.84 17.81 -2.84
C LEU A 115 -15.10 18.96 -2.13
N ALA A 116 -13.81 18.84 -1.88
CA ALA A 116 -13.01 19.89 -1.24
C ALA A 116 -13.01 21.19 -2.06
N ARG A 117 -13.01 21.08 -3.39
CA ARG A 117 -13.07 22.21 -4.34
C ARG A 117 -14.48 22.65 -4.70
N ASN A 118 -15.52 22.08 -4.08
CA ASN A 118 -16.92 22.37 -4.35
C ASN A 118 -17.29 22.21 -5.84
N ALA A 119 -16.84 21.11 -6.46
CA ALA A 119 -17.26 20.74 -7.80
C ALA A 119 -18.80 20.64 -7.88
N PRO A 120 -19.40 20.85 -9.06
CA PRO A 120 -20.83 20.64 -9.26
C PRO A 120 -21.26 19.23 -8.84
N CYS A 121 -22.52 19.09 -8.43
CA CYS A 121 -23.05 17.78 -8.04
C CYS A 121 -22.97 16.79 -9.20
N ALA A 122 -22.41 15.62 -8.89
CA ALA A 122 -22.33 14.49 -9.80
C ALA A 122 -23.45 13.48 -9.55
N ASP A 123 -23.77 12.66 -10.55
CA ASP A 123 -24.72 11.54 -10.41
C ASP A 123 -24.20 10.51 -9.39
N VAL A 124 -22.88 10.26 -9.39
CA VAL A 124 -22.19 9.40 -8.43
C VAL A 124 -21.06 10.16 -7.75
N THR A 125 -20.94 10.02 -6.43
CA THR A 125 -19.82 10.57 -5.67
C THR A 125 -19.11 9.45 -4.92
N VAL A 126 -17.82 9.25 -5.18
CA VAL A 126 -16.98 8.28 -4.45
C VAL A 126 -16.16 9.02 -3.40
N VAL A 127 -16.26 8.59 -2.14
CA VAL A 127 -15.30 8.97 -1.08
C VAL A 127 -14.38 7.79 -0.85
N PHE A 128 -13.09 7.94 -1.18
CA PHE A 128 -12.13 6.85 -1.26
C PHE A 128 -10.96 7.04 -0.29
N ALA A 129 -10.63 5.99 0.48
CA ALA A 129 -9.43 5.96 1.31
C ALA A 129 -8.35 5.06 0.67
N ARG A 130 -7.18 5.65 0.36
CA ARG A 130 -6.01 4.94 -0.21
C ARG A 130 -5.38 3.95 0.76
N GLY A 131 -4.47 3.09 0.26
CA GLY A 131 -3.72 2.13 1.06
C GLY A 131 -2.52 2.70 1.81
N THR A 132 -1.90 1.89 2.66
CA THR A 132 -0.70 2.27 3.43
C THR A 132 0.41 2.73 2.49
N THR A 133 1.04 3.86 2.81
CA THR A 133 2.12 4.52 2.04
C THR A 133 1.75 5.01 0.65
N GLU A 134 0.52 4.82 0.18
CA GLU A 134 0.14 5.30 -1.14
C GLU A 134 0.27 6.83 -1.24
N PRO A 135 0.63 7.37 -2.42
CA PRO A 135 0.77 8.81 -2.65
C PRO A 135 -0.58 9.53 -2.74
N GLY A 136 -0.52 10.87 -2.63
CA GLY A 136 -1.69 11.75 -2.68
C GLY A 136 -2.79 11.35 -1.69
N ASN A 137 -4.06 11.40 -2.11
CA ASN A 137 -5.20 11.02 -1.29
C ASN A 137 -5.99 9.81 -1.85
N VAL A 138 -5.70 9.36 -3.07
CA VAL A 138 -6.32 8.17 -3.69
C VAL A 138 -5.34 7.09 -4.14
N GLY A 139 -4.03 7.33 -4.03
CA GLY A 139 -3.02 6.35 -4.42
C GLY A 139 -2.93 6.12 -5.93
N LEU A 140 -2.41 4.97 -6.33
CA LEU A 140 -2.16 4.65 -7.74
C LEU A 140 -2.63 3.26 -8.20
N VAL A 141 -2.64 2.25 -7.32
CA VAL A 141 -2.83 0.85 -7.77
C VAL A 141 -4.31 0.44 -7.87
N THR A 142 -5.17 1.03 -7.05
CA THR A 142 -6.59 0.60 -6.95
C THR A 142 -7.55 1.75 -7.21
N GLY A 143 -7.35 2.91 -6.57
CA GLY A 143 -8.25 4.06 -6.68
C GLY A 143 -8.44 4.53 -8.11
N PRO A 144 -7.39 5.04 -8.79
CA PRO A 144 -7.51 5.54 -10.16
C PRO A 144 -8.09 4.53 -11.17
N PRO A 145 -7.63 3.26 -11.24
CA PRO A 145 -8.26 2.28 -12.12
C PRO A 145 -9.77 2.08 -11.85
N PHE A 146 -10.17 2.03 -10.58
CA PHE A 146 -11.58 1.93 -10.20
C PHE A 146 -12.40 3.14 -10.65
N PHE A 147 -11.87 4.37 -10.48
CA PHE A 147 -12.58 5.57 -10.90
C PHE A 147 -12.70 5.67 -12.42
N ASP A 148 -11.66 5.27 -13.15
CA ASP A 148 -11.65 5.27 -14.61
C ASP A 148 -12.68 4.27 -15.16
N ALA A 149 -12.70 3.05 -14.63
CA ALA A 149 -13.69 2.04 -15.00
C ALA A 149 -15.13 2.49 -14.65
N LEU A 150 -15.31 3.13 -13.49
CA LEU A 150 -16.61 3.66 -13.10
C LEU A 150 -17.05 4.81 -14.02
N SER A 151 -16.14 5.73 -14.34
CA SER A 151 -16.40 6.85 -15.26
C SER A 151 -16.78 6.33 -16.65
N GLU A 152 -16.09 5.31 -17.15
CA GLU A 152 -16.39 4.69 -18.46
C GLU A 152 -17.79 4.06 -18.46
N GLN A 153 -18.11 3.26 -17.44
CA GLN A 153 -19.39 2.55 -17.38
C GLN A 153 -20.59 3.46 -17.04
N LEU A 154 -20.36 4.63 -16.44
CA LEU A 154 -21.39 5.64 -16.20
C LEU A 154 -21.90 6.29 -17.49
N GLY A 155 -21.15 6.20 -18.59
CA GLY A 155 -21.52 6.76 -19.88
C GLY A 155 -21.73 8.27 -19.81
N SER A 156 -22.96 8.75 -19.99
CA SER A 156 -23.27 10.18 -19.95
C SER A 156 -23.45 10.74 -18.53
N LYS A 157 -23.42 9.89 -17.50
CA LYS A 157 -23.55 10.31 -16.10
C LYS A 157 -22.22 10.81 -15.56
N THR A 158 -22.31 11.69 -14.58
CA THR A 158 -21.15 12.38 -14.02
C THR A 158 -20.64 11.68 -12.76
N LEU A 159 -19.31 11.69 -12.60
CA LEU A 159 -18.61 11.13 -11.45
C LEU A 159 -17.84 12.24 -10.72
N ALA A 160 -18.00 12.32 -9.41
CA ALA A 160 -17.12 13.06 -8.51
C ALA A 160 -16.35 12.08 -7.62
N VAL A 161 -15.07 12.36 -7.38
CA VAL A 161 -14.21 11.58 -6.50
C VAL A 161 -13.56 12.50 -5.48
N GLN A 162 -13.61 12.08 -4.22
CA GLN A 162 -12.93 12.72 -3.12
C GLN A 162 -12.06 11.70 -2.39
N GLY A 163 -10.76 11.93 -2.36
CA GLY A 163 -9.86 11.17 -1.52
C GLY A 163 -10.00 11.59 -0.04
N VAL A 164 -9.80 10.62 0.85
CA VAL A 164 -9.75 10.83 2.29
C VAL A 164 -8.37 11.37 2.66
N GLU A 165 -8.37 12.49 3.37
CA GLU A 165 -7.15 13.16 3.83
C GLU A 165 -6.69 12.55 5.14
N TYR A 166 -5.66 11.70 5.06
CA TYR A 166 -5.06 11.04 6.21
C TYR A 166 -3.63 10.55 5.92
N PRO A 167 -2.82 10.25 6.95
CA PRO A 167 -1.40 9.92 6.75
C PRO A 167 -1.13 8.61 6.01
N ALA A 168 -2.02 7.62 6.10
CA ALA A 168 -1.84 6.27 5.55
C ALA A 168 -0.51 5.61 5.96
N THR A 169 -0.12 5.69 7.24
CA THR A 169 1.15 5.13 7.75
C THR A 169 0.99 3.70 8.24
N PHE A 170 2.08 2.95 8.43
CA PHE A 170 1.98 1.62 9.04
C PHE A 170 1.51 1.69 10.49
N ALA A 171 1.88 2.75 11.22
CA ALA A 171 1.30 3.03 12.53
C ALA A 171 -0.23 3.22 12.46
N GLY A 172 -0.73 3.91 11.44
CA GLY A 172 -2.16 4.08 11.19
C GLY A 172 -2.88 2.78 10.84
N PHE A 173 -2.24 1.89 10.06
CA PHE A 173 -2.75 0.55 9.76
C PHE A 173 -3.01 -0.24 11.05
N ASN A 174 -2.02 -0.25 11.95
CA ASN A 174 -2.13 -0.94 13.25
C ASN A 174 -3.15 -0.30 14.20
N LYS A 175 -3.67 0.89 13.86
CA LYS A 175 -4.75 1.59 14.57
C LYS A 175 -6.07 1.56 13.80
N ASN A 176 -6.26 0.57 12.92
CA ASN A 176 -7.47 0.39 12.11
C ASN A 176 -7.81 1.59 11.20
N GLY A 177 -6.82 2.37 10.78
CA GLY A 177 -7.05 3.54 9.94
C GLY A 177 -7.92 4.63 10.61
N THR A 178 -8.05 4.62 11.94
CA THR A 178 -8.91 5.55 12.69
C THR A 178 -8.58 7.02 12.42
N GLU A 179 -7.34 7.33 12.02
CA GLU A 179 -6.90 8.67 11.62
C GLU A 179 -7.62 9.21 10.37
N GLY A 180 -8.15 8.34 9.50
CA GLY A 180 -8.92 8.74 8.31
C GLY A 180 -10.41 8.94 8.57
N VAL A 181 -10.95 8.44 9.69
CA VAL A 181 -12.38 8.48 10.01
C VAL A 181 -12.95 9.92 10.03
N PRO A 182 -12.27 10.92 10.63
CA PRO A 182 -12.78 12.29 10.62
C PRO A 182 -12.93 12.86 9.20
N SER A 183 -11.94 12.64 8.34
CA SER A 183 -11.97 13.13 6.96
C SER A 183 -13.03 12.42 6.13
N MET A 184 -13.11 11.08 6.21
CA MET A 184 -14.13 10.31 5.50
C MET A 184 -15.54 10.71 5.94
N THR A 185 -15.78 10.82 7.25
CA THR A 185 -17.06 11.27 7.81
C THR A 185 -17.45 12.66 7.32
N ALA A 186 -16.50 13.60 7.31
CA ALA A 186 -16.74 14.96 6.84
C ALA A 186 -17.16 14.99 5.37
N PHE A 187 -16.46 14.25 4.50
CA PHE A 187 -16.77 14.23 3.08
C PHE A 187 -18.05 13.45 2.73
N LEU A 188 -18.35 12.36 3.44
CA LEU A 188 -19.63 11.68 3.29
C LEU A 188 -20.80 12.60 3.66
N ASN A 189 -20.71 13.30 4.80
CA ASN A 189 -21.72 14.27 5.21
C ASN A 189 -21.82 15.46 4.23
N LYS A 190 -20.68 15.90 3.67
CA LYS A 190 -20.65 16.97 2.67
C LYS A 190 -21.34 16.54 1.37
N ALA A 191 -21.03 15.36 0.84
CA ALA A 191 -21.68 14.82 -0.36
C ALA A 191 -23.19 14.71 -0.16
N ILE A 192 -23.62 14.13 0.97
CA ILE A 192 -25.03 13.93 1.31
C ILE A 192 -25.78 15.26 1.44
N SER A 193 -25.18 16.27 2.07
CA SER A 193 -25.85 17.54 2.35
C SER A 193 -25.83 18.49 1.15
N SER A 194 -24.73 18.53 0.39
CA SER A 194 -24.57 19.44 -0.75
C SER A 194 -25.23 18.89 -2.02
N CYS A 195 -25.26 17.55 -2.17
CA CYS A 195 -25.75 16.87 -3.37
C CYS A 195 -26.70 15.72 -2.98
N PRO A 196 -27.91 16.02 -2.47
CA PRO A 196 -28.81 15.00 -1.92
C PRO A 196 -29.28 13.94 -2.94
N ASN A 197 -29.13 14.21 -4.25
CA ASN A 197 -29.47 13.28 -5.32
C ASN A 197 -28.29 12.39 -5.76
N THR A 198 -27.06 12.69 -5.33
CA THR A 198 -25.89 11.90 -5.71
C THR A 198 -25.94 10.51 -5.06
N LYS A 199 -25.47 9.50 -5.79
CA LYS A 199 -25.28 8.15 -5.24
C LYS A 199 -23.91 8.09 -4.57
N VAL A 200 -23.92 8.14 -3.24
CA VAL A 200 -22.68 8.20 -2.46
C VAL A 200 -22.10 6.80 -2.26
N VAL A 201 -20.89 6.60 -2.77
CA VAL A 201 -20.10 5.38 -2.62
C VAL A 201 -19.03 5.61 -1.56
N MET A 202 -18.96 4.71 -0.58
CA MET A 202 -17.89 4.67 0.42
C MET A 202 -16.91 3.57 0.04
N SER A 203 -15.64 3.89 -0.18
CA SER A 203 -14.68 2.89 -0.66
C SER A 203 -13.29 3.06 -0.06
N GLY A 204 -12.50 1.98 -0.05
CA GLY A 204 -11.12 2.03 0.38
C GLY A 204 -10.35 0.76 0.09
N TYR A 205 -9.02 0.90 0.04
CA TYR A 205 -8.09 -0.18 -0.28
C TYR A 205 -7.11 -0.40 0.88
N SER A 206 -6.84 -1.65 1.26
CA SER A 206 -5.86 -2.01 2.30
C SER A 206 -6.19 -1.32 3.65
N GLN A 207 -5.30 -0.46 4.16
CA GLN A 207 -5.61 0.43 5.30
C GLN A 207 -6.90 1.24 5.11
N GLY A 208 -7.17 1.70 3.89
CA GLY A 208 -8.38 2.43 3.56
C GLY A 208 -9.66 1.60 3.76
N ALA A 209 -9.60 0.28 3.60
CA ALA A 209 -10.72 -0.59 3.96
C ALA A 209 -10.97 -0.58 5.49
N LEU A 210 -9.91 -0.48 6.30
CA LEU A 210 -10.04 -0.28 7.75
C LEU A 210 -10.61 1.11 8.08
N VAL A 211 -10.25 2.16 7.32
CA VAL A 211 -10.88 3.50 7.43
C VAL A 211 -12.38 3.41 7.16
N VAL A 212 -12.78 2.71 6.08
CA VAL A 212 -14.20 2.46 5.72
C VAL A 212 -14.94 1.78 6.87
N ARG A 213 -14.39 0.70 7.42
CA ARG A 213 -15.00 -0.05 8.52
C ARG A 213 -15.13 0.79 9.79
N SER A 214 -14.05 1.45 10.20
CA SER A 214 -14.05 2.33 11.37
C SER A 214 -15.01 3.52 11.22
N THR A 215 -15.17 4.03 9.99
CA THR A 215 -16.17 5.07 9.68
C THR A 215 -17.58 4.51 9.79
N ALA A 216 -17.85 3.35 9.20
CA ALA A 216 -19.14 2.67 9.28
C ALA A 216 -19.57 2.37 10.73
N ASP A 217 -18.63 1.99 11.60
CA ASP A 217 -18.88 1.70 13.02
C ASP A 217 -19.27 2.95 13.84
N THR A 218 -18.92 4.15 13.36
CA THR A 218 -19.16 5.42 14.08
C THR A 218 -20.23 6.30 13.44
N LEU A 219 -20.58 6.05 12.18
CA LEU A 219 -21.61 6.81 11.48
C LEU A 219 -23.02 6.54 12.03
N PRO A 220 -23.87 7.57 12.18
CA PRO A 220 -25.28 7.37 12.48
C PRO A 220 -25.96 6.48 11.42
N ALA A 221 -26.88 5.61 11.83
CA ALA A 221 -27.64 4.76 10.92
C ALA A 221 -28.38 5.55 9.82
N SER A 222 -28.82 6.77 10.14
CA SER A 222 -29.46 7.69 9.18
C SER A 222 -28.51 8.27 8.14
N THR A 223 -27.21 8.36 8.43
CA THR A 223 -26.18 8.70 7.44
C THR A 223 -25.81 7.48 6.63
N MET A 224 -25.58 6.34 7.29
CA MET A 224 -25.26 5.08 6.60
C MET A 224 -26.36 4.66 5.63
N SER A 225 -27.63 4.90 5.92
CA SER A 225 -28.74 4.57 5.01
C SER A 225 -28.70 5.35 3.69
N LYS A 226 -28.01 6.50 3.64
CA LYS A 226 -27.84 7.34 2.44
C LYS A 226 -26.65 6.93 1.57
N ILE A 227 -25.79 6.05 2.06
CA ILE A 227 -24.70 5.46 1.27
C ILE A 227 -25.29 4.42 0.31
N SER A 228 -25.07 4.56 -1.00
CA SER A 228 -25.60 3.64 -2.01
C SER A 228 -24.87 2.30 -2.01
N SER A 229 -23.55 2.34 -1.86
CA SER A 229 -22.70 1.14 -1.87
C SER A 229 -21.43 1.34 -1.05
N VAL A 230 -20.91 0.23 -0.53
CA VAL A 230 -19.60 0.15 0.12
C VAL A 230 -18.74 -0.83 -0.66
N VAL A 231 -17.55 -0.42 -1.09
CA VAL A 231 -16.62 -1.27 -1.85
C VAL A 231 -15.25 -1.25 -1.22
N THR A 232 -14.75 -2.39 -0.75
CA THR A 232 -13.40 -2.50 -0.20
C THR A 232 -12.54 -3.47 -1.02
N PHE A 233 -11.25 -3.14 -1.14
CA PHE A 233 -10.25 -3.94 -1.86
C PHE A 233 -9.12 -4.30 -0.89
N GLY A 234 -8.67 -5.56 -0.87
CA GLY A 234 -7.61 -6.01 0.02
C GLY A 234 -7.94 -5.73 1.48
N ASP A 235 -9.16 -6.02 1.90
CA ASP A 235 -9.71 -5.68 3.21
C ASP A 235 -9.15 -6.61 4.29
N PRO A 236 -8.39 -6.12 5.29
CA PRO A 236 -7.81 -6.97 6.33
C PRO A 236 -8.83 -7.61 7.29
N ARG A 237 -10.12 -7.33 7.07
CA ARG A 237 -11.24 -7.92 7.80
C ARG A 237 -12.28 -8.52 6.85
N ASP A 238 -11.88 -8.99 5.66
CA ASP A 238 -12.71 -9.47 4.56
C ASP A 238 -14.02 -10.16 4.98
N GLN A 239 -13.91 -11.19 5.83
CA GLN A 239 -15.03 -12.02 6.27
C GLN A 239 -16.01 -11.34 7.25
N ALA A 240 -15.62 -10.21 7.84
CA ALA A 240 -16.47 -9.48 8.77
C ALA A 240 -17.47 -8.59 8.03
N ALA A 241 -18.72 -8.55 8.50
CA ALA A 241 -19.70 -7.61 7.97
C ALA A 241 -19.27 -6.14 8.21
N ILE A 242 -19.63 -5.25 7.29
CA ILE A 242 -19.47 -3.79 7.47
C ILE A 242 -20.77 -3.24 8.07
N THR A 243 -20.66 -2.62 9.24
CA THR A 243 -21.79 -2.08 10.02
C THR A 243 -22.69 -1.19 9.16
N GLY A 244 -24.00 -1.47 9.15
CA GLY A 244 -24.98 -0.65 8.42
C GLY A 244 -24.94 -0.76 6.88
N ALA A 245 -24.15 -1.68 6.31
CA ALA A 245 -23.98 -1.84 4.86
C ALA A 245 -24.61 -3.13 4.29
N ASN A 246 -25.52 -3.77 5.04
CA ASN A 246 -26.18 -5.01 4.64
C ASN A 246 -26.84 -4.89 3.25
N GLY A 247 -26.51 -5.80 2.34
CA GLY A 247 -27.05 -5.85 0.98
C GLY A 247 -26.47 -4.82 0.00
N LYS A 248 -25.50 -4.00 0.43
CA LYS A 248 -24.84 -2.98 -0.42
C LYS A 248 -23.32 -2.95 -0.30
N THR A 249 -22.72 -4.02 0.21
CA THR A 249 -21.27 -4.20 0.30
C THR A 249 -20.75 -5.13 -0.79
N LEU A 250 -19.61 -4.77 -1.38
CA LEU A 250 -18.72 -5.66 -2.11
C LEU A 250 -17.34 -5.60 -1.44
N VAL A 251 -16.83 -6.74 -1.01
CA VAL A 251 -15.44 -6.87 -0.55
C VAL A 251 -14.71 -7.71 -1.57
N ILE A 252 -13.56 -7.22 -2.04
CA ILE A 252 -12.72 -7.88 -3.03
C ILE A 252 -11.39 -8.23 -2.36
N CYS A 253 -11.14 -9.52 -2.22
CA CYS A 253 -9.91 -10.08 -1.69
C CYS A 253 -9.42 -11.18 -2.62
N HIS A 254 -8.18 -11.05 -3.10
CA HIS A 254 -7.55 -12.08 -3.93
C HIS A 254 -7.11 -13.27 -3.09
N GLU A 255 -7.17 -14.49 -3.67
CA GLU A 255 -6.88 -15.75 -2.97
C GLU A 255 -5.52 -15.78 -2.28
N ASN A 256 -4.50 -15.15 -2.87
CA ASN A 256 -3.12 -15.11 -2.35
C ASN A 256 -2.75 -13.75 -1.71
N ASP A 257 -3.74 -12.91 -1.45
CA ASP A 257 -3.52 -11.68 -0.70
C ASP A 257 -3.55 -11.95 0.80
N SER A 258 -2.37 -12.16 1.39
CA SER A 258 -2.25 -12.40 2.83
C SER A 258 -2.75 -11.24 3.68
N VAL A 259 -2.86 -10.02 3.17
CA VAL A 259 -3.41 -8.88 3.93
C VAL A 259 -4.86 -9.12 4.32
N CYS A 260 -5.64 -9.80 3.47
CA CYS A 260 -7.05 -10.13 3.74
C CYS A 260 -7.22 -11.05 4.95
N ASP A 261 -6.19 -11.82 5.29
CA ASP A 261 -6.12 -12.69 6.47
C ASP A 261 -5.31 -12.06 7.63
N GLY A 262 -5.02 -10.75 7.56
CA GLY A 262 -4.25 -10.02 8.58
C GLY A 262 -2.73 -10.21 8.48
N GLY A 263 -2.25 -10.78 7.38
CA GLY A 263 -0.84 -11.01 7.07
C GLY A 263 -0.15 -9.82 6.38
N PHE A 264 1.02 -10.08 5.81
CA PHE A 264 1.85 -9.07 5.16
C PHE A 264 1.50 -8.88 3.68
N ILE A 265 1.93 -7.77 3.09
CA ILE A 265 1.66 -7.43 1.70
C ILE A 265 2.33 -8.42 0.73
N THR A 266 1.55 -8.95 -0.21
CA THR A 266 2.00 -9.80 -1.32
C THR A 266 1.88 -9.06 -2.65
N VAL A 267 2.34 -9.66 -3.75
CA VAL A 267 2.15 -9.09 -5.10
C VAL A 267 0.66 -9.02 -5.44
N ASP A 268 -0.14 -10.02 -5.06
CA ASP A 268 -1.58 -10.04 -5.33
C ASP A 268 -2.32 -8.86 -4.69
N HIS A 269 -1.85 -8.37 -3.54
CA HIS A 269 -2.37 -7.16 -2.90
C HIS A 269 -2.23 -5.91 -3.80
N LEU A 270 -1.30 -5.91 -4.76
CA LEU A 270 -1.03 -4.79 -5.67
C LEU A 270 -1.80 -4.87 -7.00
N THR A 271 -2.69 -5.86 -7.16
CA THR A 271 -3.31 -6.19 -8.46
C THR A 271 -4.81 -5.87 -8.56
N TYR A 272 -5.40 -5.22 -7.56
CA TYR A 272 -6.83 -4.88 -7.52
C TYR A 272 -7.31 -3.94 -8.65
N GLY A 273 -6.40 -3.35 -9.42
CA GLY A 273 -6.75 -2.69 -10.68
C GLY A 273 -7.44 -3.63 -11.68
N ALA A 274 -7.22 -4.95 -11.59
CA ALA A 274 -7.92 -5.95 -12.40
C ALA A 274 -9.43 -6.01 -12.11
N ASP A 275 -9.84 -5.69 -10.88
CA ASP A 275 -11.23 -5.76 -10.43
C ASP A 275 -12.00 -4.45 -10.60
N ALA A 276 -11.35 -3.41 -11.12
CA ALA A 276 -11.93 -2.09 -11.31
C ALA A 276 -13.28 -2.15 -12.06
N SER A 277 -13.36 -2.94 -13.12
CA SER A 277 -14.59 -3.13 -13.90
C SER A 277 -15.69 -3.80 -13.08
N THR A 278 -15.37 -4.85 -12.32
CA THR A 278 -16.33 -5.54 -11.43
C THR A 278 -16.84 -4.62 -10.33
N ALA A 279 -15.95 -3.85 -9.70
CA ALA A 279 -16.31 -2.87 -8.68
C ALA A 279 -17.22 -1.76 -9.24
N ALA A 280 -16.90 -1.24 -10.43
CA ALA A 280 -17.72 -0.25 -11.13
C ALA A 280 -19.13 -0.79 -11.43
N GLN A 281 -19.24 -2.01 -11.95
CA GLN A 281 -20.53 -2.64 -12.23
C GLN A 281 -21.38 -2.78 -10.96
N PHE A 282 -20.77 -3.20 -9.85
CA PHE A 282 -21.45 -3.29 -8.57
C PHE A 282 -21.98 -1.93 -8.10
N VAL A 283 -21.17 -0.87 -8.21
CA VAL A 283 -21.59 0.49 -7.86
C VAL A 283 -22.81 0.91 -8.68
N ILE A 284 -22.77 0.73 -10.00
CA ILE A 284 -23.85 1.08 -10.92
C ILE A 284 -25.12 0.30 -10.56
N GLN A 285 -24.99 -1.00 -10.34
CA GLN A 285 -26.11 -1.86 -9.93
C GLN A 285 -26.76 -1.37 -8.62
N LYS A 286 -25.96 -1.00 -7.61
CA LYS A 286 -26.48 -0.50 -6.32
C LYS A 286 -27.01 0.93 -6.39
N ALA A 287 -26.48 1.74 -7.29
CA ALA A 287 -26.96 3.07 -7.59
C ALA A 287 -28.29 3.05 -8.37
N ASN A 288 -28.61 1.94 -9.05
CA ASN A 288 -29.78 1.77 -9.92
C ASN A 288 -29.81 2.85 -11.02
N ILE A 289 -28.68 2.99 -11.72
CA ILE A 289 -28.45 3.99 -12.77
C ILE A 289 -27.89 3.35 -14.03
#